data_AF-A0A3M1GE78-F1
#
_entry.id   AF-A0A3M1GE78-F1
#
_cell.length_a   1.000
_cell.length_b   1.000
_cell.length_c   1.000
_cell.angle_alpha   90.00
_cell.angle_beta   90.00
_cell.angle_gamma   90.00
#
_symmetry.space_group_name_H-M   'P 1'
#
loop_
_entity.id
_entity.type
_entity.pdbx_description
1 polymer ?
#
loop_
_entity_poly.entity_id
_entity_poly.type
_entity_poly.pdbx_seq_one_letter_code
_entity_poly.pdbx_strand_id
1 'polypeptide(L)'
;MIARSMDRATEEAIQRASVLGFQTVWDRFEAQMPQCGFGETGLCCRNCMQGPCRISPFEDGPKVGVCGATADIMVARGLLRAVAAGTASHGGHAKHMAHTLLMASQGSAPDYKVTDEKKLLSVAKRVGIEPNGKDINTIAQELARVALSEFSEKDSPLSWVATTVTEGRVKKLMPLGVVPTGIDSAVSEAMHRSTYGVDSDPVNLLLGAVKCALADYASCHLATDIADILFGTPSPIKTRANLGVLNEKAVNIALHGHNPLLSEMVVRASEEPDLIEKARKAGAQDGINVVGICCTGNEVMMRHRIPLATSSVSQEAALLTGAVDAMVVDYQCVMPALQSASECLHTQIITTMGISKIPGALHVEFEETHALQRARQIVEAAIEAFKRRDMAKVNIPDVSSDAMAGFSVEALVEALSLLNKEDPLKPLIDNIASGNIYGVCLFAGCNTVKVPQ
;
A
#
# COMPACT_ATOMS: atom_id res chain seq x y z
N MET A 1 30.19 10.71 -8.79
CA MET A 1 28.72 10.68 -8.88
C MET A 1 28.20 10.23 -7.52
N ILE A 2 27.19 10.90 -6.99
CA ILE A 2 26.44 10.38 -5.83
C ILE A 2 25.73 9.11 -6.32
N ALA A 3 25.80 8.01 -5.56
CA ALA A 3 25.13 6.76 -5.92
C ALA A 3 23.61 6.98 -6.02
N ARG A 4 22.95 6.32 -6.99
CA ARG A 4 21.48 6.42 -7.18
C ARG A 4 20.76 5.64 -6.08
N SER A 5 21.36 4.53 -5.65
CA SER A 5 20.93 3.66 -4.55
C SER A 5 22.14 3.19 -3.75
N MET A 6 21.97 3.01 -2.44
CA MET A 6 22.94 2.33 -1.59
C MET A 6 22.79 0.80 -1.64
N ASP A 7 21.72 0.30 -2.26
CA ASP A 7 21.52 -1.12 -2.52
C ASP A 7 22.31 -1.57 -3.75
N ARG A 8 23.29 -2.45 -3.51
CA ARG A 8 24.17 -3.04 -4.53
C ARG A 8 23.39 -3.78 -5.61
N ALA A 9 22.32 -4.49 -5.25
CA ALA A 9 21.53 -5.25 -6.20
C ALA A 9 20.82 -4.30 -7.19
N THR A 10 20.23 -3.23 -6.65
CA THR A 10 19.61 -2.17 -7.44
C THR A 10 20.63 -1.52 -8.37
N GLU A 11 21.81 -1.11 -7.88
CA GLU A 11 22.87 -0.51 -8.72
C GLU A 11 23.31 -1.44 -9.87
N GLU A 12 23.50 -2.73 -9.58
CA GLU A 12 23.86 -3.71 -10.62
C GLU A 12 22.76 -3.88 -11.67
N ALA A 13 21.50 -3.97 -11.24
CA ALA A 13 20.37 -4.13 -12.15
C ALA A 13 20.15 -2.90 -13.04
N ILE A 14 20.26 -1.68 -12.49
CA ILE A 14 19.97 -0.45 -13.25
C ILE A 14 21.08 -0.09 -14.25
N GLN A 15 22.32 -0.57 -14.07
CA GLN A 15 23.39 -0.38 -15.07
C GLN A 15 22.99 -0.96 -16.44
N ARG A 16 22.15 -2.00 -16.45
CA ARG A 16 21.65 -2.65 -17.67
C ARG A 16 20.63 -1.82 -18.43
N ALA A 17 20.01 -0.82 -17.78
CA ALA A 17 19.02 0.04 -18.43
C ALA A 17 19.60 0.71 -19.69
N SER A 18 20.87 1.14 -19.62
CA SER A 18 21.58 1.75 -20.76
C SER A 18 21.73 0.79 -21.95
N VAL A 19 22.05 -0.48 -21.69
CA VAL A 19 22.19 -1.53 -22.72
C VAL A 19 20.84 -1.87 -23.35
N LEU A 20 19.76 -1.80 -22.57
CA LEU A 20 18.39 -2.04 -23.02
C LEU A 20 17.73 -0.80 -23.66
N GLY A 21 18.41 0.35 -23.66
CA GLY A 21 17.84 1.61 -24.15
C GLY A 21 16.69 2.16 -23.30
N PHE A 22 16.60 1.75 -22.03
CA PHE A 22 15.55 2.15 -21.11
C PHE A 22 16.02 3.29 -20.19
N GLN A 23 15.16 4.29 -19.97
CA GLN A 23 15.40 5.36 -19.00
C GLN A 23 14.76 5.02 -17.66
N THR A 24 15.58 4.86 -16.62
CA THR A 24 15.12 4.59 -15.26
C THR A 24 14.50 5.82 -14.58
N VAL A 25 13.86 5.62 -13.43
CA VAL A 25 13.36 6.71 -12.59
C VAL A 25 14.42 7.76 -12.25
N TRP A 26 15.68 7.36 -12.08
CA TRP A 26 16.78 8.29 -11.81
C TRP A 26 17.17 9.11 -13.05
N ASP A 27 17.17 8.50 -14.24
CA ASP A 27 17.42 9.23 -15.49
C ASP A 27 16.31 10.25 -15.74
N ARG A 28 15.05 9.85 -15.49
CA ARG A 28 13.89 10.75 -15.58
C ARG A 28 13.93 11.87 -14.53
N PHE A 29 14.46 11.60 -13.34
CA PHE A 29 14.64 12.63 -12.31
C PHE A 29 15.74 13.62 -12.68
N GLU A 30 16.87 13.15 -13.19
CA GLU A 30 17.95 14.00 -13.69
C GLU A 30 17.47 14.92 -14.82
N ALA A 31 16.67 14.39 -15.76
CA ALA A 31 16.05 15.16 -16.82
C ALA A 31 15.04 16.23 -16.33
N GLN A 32 14.56 16.12 -15.09
CA GLN A 32 13.67 17.11 -14.46
C GLN A 32 14.43 18.22 -13.72
N MET A 33 15.78 18.21 -13.71
CA MET A 33 16.57 19.21 -13.01
C MET A 33 16.91 20.44 -13.87
N PRO A 34 16.86 21.66 -13.30
CA PRO A 34 16.33 21.97 -11.96
C PRO A 34 14.80 21.89 -11.93
N GLN A 35 14.25 21.30 -10.86
CA GLN A 35 12.80 21.29 -10.64
C GLN A 35 12.26 22.71 -10.35
N CYS A 36 10.95 22.89 -10.54
CA CYS A 36 10.29 24.19 -10.35
C CYS A 36 10.24 24.60 -8.87
N GLY A 37 10.98 25.64 -8.49
CA GLY A 37 11.04 26.14 -7.10
C GLY A 37 9.70 26.63 -6.52
N PHE A 38 8.76 27.10 -7.35
CA PHE A 38 7.41 27.44 -6.88
C PHE A 38 6.62 26.19 -6.45
N GLY A 39 6.81 25.07 -7.14
CA GLY A 39 6.22 23.80 -6.77
C GLY A 39 6.86 23.23 -5.50
N GLU A 40 8.19 23.29 -5.40
CA GLU A 40 8.93 22.80 -4.22
C GLU A 40 8.58 23.53 -2.93
N THR A 41 8.28 24.83 -3.02
CA THR A 41 7.86 25.66 -1.86
C THR A 41 6.36 25.66 -1.61
N GLY A 42 5.56 25.02 -2.48
CA GLY A 42 4.09 25.03 -2.38
C GLY A 42 3.44 26.36 -2.80
N LEU A 43 4.21 27.30 -3.36
CA LEU A 43 3.75 28.63 -3.79
C LEU A 43 3.23 28.63 -5.25
N CYS A 44 2.49 27.60 -5.63
CA CYS A 44 1.79 27.50 -6.91
C CYS A 44 0.36 26.98 -6.71
N CYS A 45 -0.63 27.63 -7.33
CA CYS A 45 -2.05 27.24 -7.25
C CYS A 45 -2.67 27.07 -8.64
N ARG A 46 -3.38 25.95 -8.83
CA ARG A 46 -4.09 25.57 -10.06
C ARG A 46 -5.55 25.19 -9.79
N ASN A 47 -6.14 25.71 -8.72
CA ASN A 47 -7.48 25.30 -8.26
C ASN A 47 -8.64 25.97 -9.04
N CYS A 48 -8.36 26.82 -10.03
CA CYS A 48 -9.36 27.39 -10.94
C CYS A 48 -8.74 27.82 -12.28
N MET A 49 -9.60 28.22 -13.22
CA MET A 49 -9.23 28.60 -14.59
C MET A 49 -8.57 29.99 -14.72
N GLN A 50 -8.46 30.77 -13.64
CA GLN A 50 -7.67 32.02 -13.64
C GLN A 50 -6.18 31.76 -13.46
N GLY A 51 -5.79 30.55 -13.02
CA GLY A 51 -4.40 30.16 -12.82
C GLY A 51 -3.66 29.79 -14.11
N PRO A 52 -2.40 29.29 -14.00
CA PRO A 52 -1.68 29.03 -12.75
C PRO A 52 -1.25 30.31 -12.04
N CYS A 53 -1.63 30.45 -10.75
CA CYS A 53 -1.09 31.48 -9.88
C CYS A 53 0.22 30.99 -9.25
N ARG A 54 1.13 31.92 -8.96
CA ARG A 54 2.36 31.67 -8.18
C ARG A 54 2.67 32.84 -7.27
N ILE A 55 3.38 32.60 -6.17
CA ILE A 55 3.84 33.65 -5.26
C ILE A 55 5.37 33.65 -5.23
N SER A 56 5.98 34.81 -5.49
CA SER A 56 7.44 34.97 -5.46
C SER A 56 7.95 35.00 -4.02
N PRO A 57 8.91 34.13 -3.64
CA PRO A 57 9.59 34.22 -2.36
C PRO A 57 10.49 35.46 -2.27
N PHE A 58 10.85 36.09 -3.39
CA PHE A 58 11.68 37.30 -3.48
C PHE A 58 10.85 38.56 -3.66
N GLU A 59 11.37 39.74 -3.25
CA GLU A 59 10.63 41.02 -3.25
C GLU A 59 9.99 41.36 -4.60
N ASP A 60 10.67 41.05 -5.69
CA ASP A 60 10.17 41.18 -7.06
C ASP A 60 9.27 39.99 -7.44
N GLY A 61 8.02 40.27 -7.78
CA GLY A 61 7.06 39.30 -8.31
C GLY A 61 5.70 39.30 -7.62
N PRO A 62 4.77 38.45 -8.08
CA PRO A 62 3.43 38.37 -7.51
C PRO A 62 3.49 37.95 -6.03
N LYS A 63 2.81 38.72 -5.17
CA LYS A 63 2.77 38.48 -3.71
C LYS A 63 1.49 37.82 -3.23
N VAL A 64 0.52 37.68 -4.12
CA VAL A 64 -0.79 37.12 -3.84
C VAL A 64 -1.32 36.44 -5.10
N GLY A 65 -2.16 35.42 -4.95
CA GLY A 65 -2.91 34.87 -6.07
C GLY A 65 -3.93 35.88 -6.61
N VAL A 66 -4.38 35.67 -7.86
CA VAL A 66 -5.34 36.57 -8.53
C VAL A 66 -6.61 36.82 -7.70
N CYS A 67 -7.08 35.81 -6.98
CA CYS A 67 -8.27 35.89 -6.13
C CYS A 67 -8.00 36.43 -4.72
N GLY A 68 -6.80 36.92 -4.42
CA GLY A 68 -6.41 37.36 -3.08
C GLY A 68 -5.87 36.25 -2.16
N ALA A 69 -5.71 35.01 -2.64
CA ALA A 69 -5.15 33.93 -1.83
C ALA A 69 -3.67 34.20 -1.50
N THR A 70 -3.34 34.28 -0.22
CA THR A 70 -1.98 34.47 0.30
C THR A 70 -1.14 33.19 0.19
N ALA A 71 0.16 33.30 0.50
CA ALA A 71 1.08 32.17 0.54
C ALA A 71 0.61 31.06 1.49
N ASP A 72 0.20 31.41 2.71
CA ASP A 72 -0.25 30.43 3.71
C ASP A 72 -1.50 29.68 3.25
N ILE A 73 -2.46 30.39 2.65
CA ILE A 73 -3.66 29.77 2.08
C ILE A 73 -3.28 28.81 0.95
N MET A 74 -2.35 29.22 0.07
CA MET A 74 -1.90 28.41 -1.06
C MET A 74 -1.26 27.10 -0.60
N VAL A 75 -0.33 27.19 0.37
CA VAL A 75 0.37 26.04 0.94
C VAL A 75 -0.61 25.13 1.71
N ALA A 76 -1.45 25.71 2.57
CA ALA A 76 -2.40 24.92 3.36
C ALA A 76 -3.42 24.19 2.49
N ARG A 77 -3.95 24.81 1.43
CA ARG A 77 -4.83 24.14 0.45
C ARG A 77 -4.11 23.02 -0.30
N GLY A 78 -2.86 23.24 -0.69
CA GLY A 78 -2.04 22.22 -1.36
C GLY A 78 -1.82 21.00 -0.47
N LEU A 79 -1.40 21.22 0.79
CA LEU A 79 -1.21 20.16 1.78
C LEU A 79 -2.52 19.41 2.06
N LEU A 80 -3.62 20.12 2.27
CA LEU A 80 -4.93 19.52 2.51
C LEU A 80 -5.36 18.59 1.37
N ARG A 81 -5.16 19.00 0.10
CA ARG A 81 -5.47 18.16 -1.06
C ARG A 81 -4.56 16.94 -1.15
N ALA A 82 -3.28 17.07 -0.78
CA ALA A 82 -2.36 15.93 -0.72
C ALA A 82 -2.79 14.91 0.35
N VAL A 83 -3.19 15.37 1.53
CA VAL A 83 -3.77 14.51 2.59
C VAL A 83 -5.03 13.83 2.07
N ALA A 84 -5.96 14.58 1.47
CA ALA A 84 -7.20 14.02 0.93
C ALA A 84 -6.97 12.94 -0.13
N ALA A 85 -5.94 13.07 -0.97
CA ALA A 85 -5.55 12.04 -1.94
C ALA A 85 -5.02 10.77 -1.25
N GLY A 86 -4.25 10.90 -0.17
CA GLY A 86 -3.82 9.79 0.68
C GLY A 86 -5.02 9.10 1.34
N THR A 87 -5.88 9.88 1.99
CA THR A 87 -7.12 9.38 2.63
C THR A 87 -8.02 8.67 1.64
N ALA A 88 -8.21 9.20 0.42
CA ALA A 88 -8.98 8.54 -0.62
C ALA A 88 -8.37 7.20 -1.05
N SER A 89 -7.04 7.11 -1.06
CA SER A 89 -6.29 5.91 -1.43
C SER A 89 -6.46 4.80 -0.39
N HIS A 90 -6.21 5.09 0.90
CA HIS A 90 -6.43 4.10 1.96
C HIS A 90 -7.92 3.81 2.19
N GLY A 91 -8.79 4.82 2.05
CA GLY A 91 -10.23 4.65 2.09
C GLY A 91 -10.74 3.70 1.00
N GLY A 92 -10.25 3.84 -0.24
CA GLY A 92 -10.55 2.93 -1.34
C GLY A 92 -10.13 1.48 -1.03
N HIS A 93 -8.91 1.28 -0.53
CA HIS A 93 -8.44 -0.03 -0.09
C HIS A 93 -9.35 -0.62 1.00
N ALA A 94 -9.60 0.14 2.07
CA ALA A 94 -10.41 -0.30 3.20
C ALA A 94 -11.86 -0.64 2.80
N LYS A 95 -12.43 0.13 1.86
CA LYS A 95 -13.77 -0.11 1.32
C LYS A 95 -13.84 -1.39 0.49
N HIS A 96 -12.83 -1.64 -0.33
CA HIS A 96 -12.70 -2.87 -1.12
C HIS A 96 -12.64 -4.10 -0.20
N MET A 97 -11.86 -4.03 0.88
CA MET A 97 -11.81 -5.06 1.92
C MET A 97 -13.16 -5.28 2.59
N ALA A 98 -13.85 -4.21 2.99
CA ALA A 98 -15.16 -4.29 3.64
C ALA A 98 -16.24 -4.91 2.73
N HIS A 99 -16.27 -4.55 1.45
CA HIS A 99 -17.16 -5.19 0.48
C HIS A 99 -16.84 -6.68 0.33
N THR A 100 -15.57 -7.05 0.28
CA THR A 100 -15.18 -8.46 0.14
C THR A 100 -15.57 -9.29 1.36
N LEU A 101 -15.37 -8.77 2.57
CA LEU A 101 -15.87 -9.42 3.80
C LEU A 101 -17.39 -9.60 3.78
N LEU A 102 -18.13 -8.60 3.28
CA LEU A 102 -19.58 -8.68 3.13
C LEU A 102 -19.99 -9.76 2.13
N MET A 103 -19.28 -9.88 1.00
CA MET A 103 -19.55 -10.89 -0.02
C MET A 103 -19.19 -12.30 0.47
N ALA A 104 -18.04 -12.45 1.12
CA ALA A 104 -17.57 -13.70 1.71
C ALA A 104 -18.57 -14.24 2.76
N SER A 105 -19.03 -13.37 3.67
CA SER A 105 -20.02 -13.73 4.70
C SER A 105 -21.40 -14.10 4.13
N GLN A 106 -21.71 -13.68 2.92
CA GLN A 106 -22.94 -14.03 2.20
C GLN A 106 -22.77 -15.23 1.27
N GLY A 107 -21.55 -15.77 1.14
CA GLY A 107 -21.24 -16.86 0.21
C GLY A 107 -21.17 -16.45 -1.26
N SER A 108 -21.17 -15.15 -1.59
CA SER A 108 -21.09 -14.67 -2.98
C SER A 108 -19.64 -14.49 -3.47
N ALA A 109 -18.65 -14.52 -2.57
CA ALA A 109 -17.23 -14.56 -2.88
C ALA A 109 -16.58 -15.80 -2.22
N PRO A 110 -16.77 -17.00 -2.78
CA PRO A 110 -16.50 -18.27 -2.09
C PRO A 110 -15.00 -18.56 -1.84
N ASP A 111 -14.10 -17.88 -2.55
CA ASP A 111 -12.65 -18.02 -2.37
C ASP A 111 -12.13 -17.30 -1.11
N TYR A 112 -12.97 -16.47 -0.50
CA TYR A 112 -12.70 -15.76 0.75
C TYR A 112 -13.54 -16.32 1.89
N LYS A 113 -12.95 -16.37 3.07
CA LYS A 113 -13.60 -16.81 4.31
C LYS A 113 -12.97 -16.13 5.50
N VAL A 114 -13.66 -16.15 6.64
CA VAL A 114 -13.03 -15.80 7.92
C VAL A 114 -11.99 -16.87 8.24
N THR A 115 -10.72 -16.48 8.30
CA THR A 115 -9.59 -17.34 8.69
C THR A 115 -9.16 -17.08 10.13
N ASP A 116 -9.43 -15.89 10.66
CA ASP A 116 -9.13 -15.52 12.05
C ASP A 116 -10.40 -15.12 12.81
N GLU A 117 -11.06 -16.11 13.40
CA GLU A 117 -12.26 -15.91 14.23
C GLU A 117 -11.97 -15.09 15.49
N LYS A 118 -10.78 -15.22 16.08
CA LYS A 118 -10.41 -14.46 17.29
C LYS A 118 -10.31 -12.98 16.97
N LYS A 119 -9.66 -12.64 15.87
CA LYS A 119 -9.59 -11.26 15.37
C LYS A 119 -10.98 -10.72 15.09
N LEU A 120 -11.83 -11.48 14.38
CA LEU A 120 -13.21 -11.08 14.09
C LEU A 120 -13.98 -10.74 15.37
N LEU A 121 -13.96 -11.64 16.36
CA LEU A 121 -14.68 -11.45 17.62
C LEU A 121 -14.13 -10.27 18.44
N SER A 122 -12.82 -10.07 18.45
CA SER A 122 -12.16 -8.96 19.12
C SER A 122 -12.57 -7.60 18.52
N VAL A 123 -12.54 -7.51 17.18
CA VAL A 123 -12.95 -6.31 16.44
C VAL A 123 -14.45 -6.07 16.59
N ALA A 124 -15.28 -7.11 16.46
CA ALA A 124 -16.73 -7.03 16.66
C ALA A 124 -17.06 -6.45 18.04
N LYS A 125 -16.46 -7.00 19.10
CA LYS A 125 -16.63 -6.48 20.47
C LYS A 125 -16.18 -5.02 20.58
N ARG A 126 -15.04 -4.66 20.00
CA ARG A 126 -14.49 -3.29 20.04
C ARG A 126 -15.46 -2.27 19.43
N VAL A 127 -16.20 -2.66 18.38
CA VAL A 127 -17.18 -1.78 17.70
C VAL A 127 -18.62 -1.98 18.17
N GLY A 128 -18.83 -2.73 19.27
CA GLY A 128 -20.15 -2.88 19.92
C GLY A 128 -21.07 -3.94 19.30
N ILE A 129 -20.52 -4.91 18.56
CA ILE A 129 -21.26 -6.05 18.04
C ILE A 129 -21.19 -7.20 19.05
N GLU A 130 -22.34 -7.55 19.62
CA GLU A 130 -22.45 -8.67 20.56
C GLU A 130 -22.57 -10.02 19.81
N PRO A 131 -21.74 -11.03 20.16
CA PRO A 131 -21.71 -12.31 19.45
C PRO A 131 -22.83 -13.29 19.84
N ASN A 132 -23.73 -12.92 20.76
CA ASN A 132 -24.73 -13.78 21.43
C ASN A 132 -25.39 -14.85 20.54
N GLY A 133 -24.79 -16.06 20.52
CA GLY A 133 -25.29 -17.23 19.78
C GLY A 133 -25.27 -17.10 18.24
N LYS A 134 -24.65 -16.05 17.71
CA LYS A 134 -24.51 -15.81 16.26
C LYS A 134 -23.39 -16.68 15.71
N ASP A 135 -23.59 -17.21 14.52
CA ASP A 135 -22.51 -17.85 13.78
C ASP A 135 -21.51 -16.80 13.25
N ILE A 136 -20.32 -17.28 12.88
CA ILE A 136 -19.21 -16.44 12.42
C ILE A 136 -19.56 -15.60 11.19
N ASN A 137 -20.34 -16.14 10.24
CA ASN A 137 -20.70 -15.41 9.03
C ASN A 137 -21.69 -14.28 9.36
N THR A 138 -22.64 -14.51 10.27
CA THR A 138 -23.54 -13.44 10.74
C THR A 138 -22.75 -12.30 11.38
N ILE A 139 -21.76 -12.60 12.23
CA ILE A 139 -20.91 -11.58 12.87
C ILE A 139 -20.05 -10.84 11.83
N ALA A 140 -19.46 -11.56 10.88
CA ALA A 140 -18.69 -10.97 9.79
C ALA A 140 -19.55 -10.06 8.90
N GLN A 141 -20.79 -10.44 8.62
CA GLN A 141 -21.73 -9.63 7.84
C GLN A 141 -22.10 -8.35 8.58
N GLU A 142 -22.39 -8.42 9.89
CA GLU A 142 -22.66 -7.24 10.71
C GLU A 142 -21.44 -6.31 10.78
N LEU A 143 -20.25 -6.87 11.00
CA LEU A 143 -19.00 -6.10 11.03
C LEU A 143 -18.74 -5.39 9.69
N ALA A 144 -18.92 -6.09 8.57
CA ALA A 144 -18.74 -5.52 7.24
C ALA A 144 -19.72 -4.37 6.98
N ARG A 145 -20.97 -4.47 7.47
CA ARG A 145 -21.95 -3.37 7.37
C ARG A 145 -21.56 -2.17 8.23
N VAL A 146 -21.07 -2.40 9.45
CA VAL A 146 -20.54 -1.31 10.29
C VAL A 146 -19.34 -0.65 9.60
N ALA A 147 -18.39 -1.44 9.08
CA ALA A 147 -17.24 -0.94 8.33
C ALA A 147 -17.65 -0.08 7.12
N LEU A 148 -18.64 -0.53 6.33
CA LEU A 148 -19.15 0.25 5.19
C LEU A 148 -19.88 1.53 5.63
N SER A 149 -20.53 1.53 6.80
CA SER A 149 -21.17 2.73 7.35
C SER A 149 -20.18 3.82 7.77
N GLU A 150 -18.89 3.50 7.96
CA GLU A 150 -17.84 4.46 8.30
C GLU A 150 -17.50 5.41 7.13
N PHE A 151 -17.92 5.09 5.91
CA PHE A 151 -17.59 5.92 4.74
C PHE A 151 -18.52 7.11 4.55
N SER A 152 -19.77 7.01 4.99
CA SER A 152 -20.77 8.09 4.98
C SER A 152 -20.85 8.82 6.32
N GLU A 153 -21.41 10.04 6.31
CA GLU A 153 -21.72 10.78 7.54
C GLU A 153 -22.74 10.04 8.41
N LYS A 154 -22.54 10.15 9.72
CA LYS A 154 -23.44 9.68 10.77
C LYS A 154 -23.33 10.57 12.01
N ASP A 155 -24.26 10.40 12.95
CA ASP A 155 -24.33 11.19 14.18
C ASP A 155 -23.23 10.84 15.21
N SER A 156 -22.41 9.82 14.92
CA SER A 156 -21.30 9.38 15.76
C SER A 156 -19.95 9.63 15.10
N PRO A 157 -18.86 9.74 15.88
CA PRO A 157 -17.51 9.61 15.35
C PRO A 157 -17.32 8.30 14.57
N LEU A 158 -16.28 8.26 13.73
CA LEU A 158 -15.76 7.01 13.19
C LEU A 158 -15.39 6.04 14.33
N SER A 159 -15.95 4.84 14.32
CA SER A 159 -15.69 3.82 15.33
C SER A 159 -14.21 3.46 15.35
N TRP A 160 -13.58 3.31 14.18
CA TRP A 160 -12.16 2.95 14.06
C TRP A 160 -11.20 4.05 14.52
N VAL A 161 -11.68 5.28 14.75
CA VAL A 161 -10.91 6.33 15.44
C VAL A 161 -11.21 6.28 16.94
N ALA A 162 -12.49 6.30 17.31
CA ALA A 162 -12.92 6.45 18.70
C ALA A 162 -12.51 5.28 19.60
N THR A 163 -12.37 4.08 19.04
CA THR A 163 -12.13 2.85 19.83
C THR A 163 -10.69 2.34 19.76
N THR A 164 -9.79 3.01 19.04
CA THR A 164 -8.40 2.55 18.82
C THR A 164 -7.35 3.54 19.33
N VAL A 165 -7.78 4.74 19.75
CA VAL A 165 -6.92 5.72 20.42
C VAL A 165 -7.29 5.83 21.90
N THR A 166 -6.40 6.40 22.71
CA THR A 166 -6.67 6.60 24.14
C THR A 166 -7.77 7.63 24.37
N GLU A 167 -8.52 7.51 25.48
CA GLU A 167 -9.56 8.48 25.83
C GLU A 167 -9.05 9.92 25.87
N GLY A 168 -7.83 10.12 26.38
CA GLY A 168 -7.18 11.43 26.42
C GLY A 168 -6.97 12.02 25.02
N ARG A 169 -6.68 11.18 24.03
CA ARG A 169 -6.56 11.61 22.63
C ARG A 169 -7.91 12.03 22.07
N VAL A 170 -8.97 11.24 22.29
CA VAL A 170 -10.33 11.61 21.84
C VAL A 170 -10.76 12.94 22.47
N LYS A 171 -10.64 13.07 23.80
CA LYS A 171 -10.98 14.30 24.56
C LYS A 171 -10.23 15.53 24.06
N LYS A 172 -9.00 15.37 23.55
CA LYS A 172 -8.22 16.47 22.96
C LYS A 172 -8.70 16.87 21.56
N LEU A 173 -9.13 15.91 20.75
CA LEU A 173 -9.52 16.14 19.35
C LEU A 173 -10.94 16.72 19.23
N MET A 174 -11.85 16.35 20.13
CA MET A 174 -13.24 16.85 20.14
C MET A 174 -13.34 18.39 20.13
N PRO A 175 -12.73 19.16 21.07
CA PRO A 175 -12.86 20.62 21.09
C PRO A 175 -12.16 21.31 19.89
N LEU A 176 -11.31 20.59 19.15
CA LEU A 176 -10.69 21.11 17.93
C LEU A 176 -11.59 20.95 16.69
N GLY A 177 -12.73 20.24 16.81
CA GLY A 177 -13.65 20.02 15.69
C GLY A 177 -13.10 19.10 14.60
N VAL A 178 -12.04 18.32 14.89
CA VAL A 178 -11.34 17.50 13.89
C VAL A 178 -11.71 16.02 13.93
N VAL A 179 -12.65 15.61 14.78
CA VAL A 179 -13.10 14.21 14.82
C VAL A 179 -13.98 13.94 13.59
N PRO A 180 -13.57 13.05 12.67
CA PRO A 180 -14.37 12.74 11.49
C PRO A 180 -15.59 11.88 11.83
N THR A 181 -16.65 12.04 11.04
CA THR A 181 -17.89 11.26 11.13
C THR A 181 -18.14 10.40 9.89
N GLY A 182 -17.33 10.55 8.84
CA GLY A 182 -17.37 9.75 7.61
C GLY A 182 -16.05 9.86 6.86
N ILE A 183 -15.53 8.75 6.34
CA ILE A 183 -14.25 8.70 5.63
C ILE A 183 -14.33 9.48 4.30
N ASP A 184 -15.28 9.12 3.43
CA ASP A 184 -15.43 9.80 2.14
C ASP A 184 -15.91 11.24 2.32
N SER A 185 -16.73 11.49 3.34
CA SER A 185 -17.19 12.84 3.67
C SER A 185 -16.03 13.76 4.05
N ALA A 186 -15.04 13.27 4.79
CA ALA A 186 -13.84 14.05 5.11
C ALA A 186 -12.99 14.37 3.87
N VAL A 187 -12.91 13.45 2.90
CA VAL A 187 -12.25 13.68 1.60
C VAL A 187 -13.02 14.72 0.78
N SER A 188 -14.34 14.57 0.68
CA SER A 188 -15.22 15.50 -0.04
C SER A 188 -15.14 16.91 0.54
N GLU A 189 -15.21 17.04 1.88
CA GLU A 189 -15.06 18.32 2.57
C GLU A 189 -13.68 18.95 2.29
N ALA A 190 -12.59 18.17 2.35
CA ALA A 190 -11.24 18.65 2.07
C ALA A 190 -11.12 19.22 0.64
N MET A 191 -11.71 18.54 -0.34
CA MET A 191 -11.73 19.02 -1.73
C MET A 191 -12.61 20.27 -1.90
N HIS A 192 -13.77 20.32 -1.23
CA HIS A 192 -14.66 21.48 -1.26
C HIS A 192 -13.96 22.71 -0.64
N ARG A 193 -13.50 22.62 0.61
CA ARG A 193 -12.94 23.77 1.33
C ARG A 193 -11.65 24.33 0.71
N SER A 194 -10.90 23.49 0.01
CA SER A 194 -9.68 23.91 -0.70
C SER A 194 -9.93 24.47 -2.12
N THR A 195 -11.18 24.49 -2.58
CA THR A 195 -11.56 25.04 -3.89
C THR A 195 -11.57 26.57 -3.89
N TYR A 196 -11.49 27.17 -5.09
CA TYR A 196 -11.55 28.61 -5.30
C TYR A 196 -12.75 29.25 -4.58
N GLY A 197 -12.49 30.32 -3.82
CA GLY A 197 -13.52 31.12 -3.15
C GLY A 197 -14.11 30.52 -1.87
N VAL A 198 -13.55 29.42 -1.33
CA VAL A 198 -14.04 28.78 -0.11
C VAL A 198 -13.17 29.15 1.09
N ASP A 199 -12.50 28.19 1.73
CA ASP A 199 -11.81 28.42 3.00
C ASP A 199 -10.49 29.16 2.78
N SER A 200 -10.32 30.28 3.46
CA SER A 200 -9.21 31.22 3.29
C SER A 200 -8.53 31.56 4.62
N ASP A 201 -8.76 30.74 5.65
CA ASP A 201 -8.01 30.75 6.90
C ASP A 201 -7.05 29.54 6.93
N PRO A 202 -5.72 29.76 6.98
CA PRO A 202 -4.75 28.67 6.97
C PRO A 202 -4.86 27.75 8.19
N VAL A 203 -5.20 28.26 9.38
CA VAL A 203 -5.37 27.42 10.57
C VAL A 203 -6.60 26.53 10.41
N ASN A 204 -7.70 27.10 9.92
CA ASN A 204 -8.91 26.33 9.67
C ASN A 204 -8.65 25.22 8.62
N LEU A 205 -7.96 25.54 7.52
CA LEU A 205 -7.55 24.58 6.50
C LEU A 205 -6.70 23.44 7.07
N LEU A 206 -5.73 23.76 7.94
CA LEU A 206 -4.86 22.76 8.58
C LEU A 206 -5.64 21.88 9.57
N LEU A 207 -6.63 22.41 10.28
CA LEU A 207 -7.54 21.58 11.09
C LEU A 207 -8.37 20.65 10.20
N GLY A 208 -8.80 21.12 9.02
CA GLY A 208 -9.40 20.25 7.99
C GLY A 208 -8.47 19.13 7.54
N ALA A 209 -7.16 19.39 7.43
CA ALA A 209 -6.17 18.38 7.08
C ALA A 209 -6.02 17.34 8.19
N VAL A 210 -5.99 17.77 9.46
CA VAL A 210 -5.97 16.86 10.61
C VAL A 210 -7.23 15.98 10.64
N LYS A 211 -8.41 16.54 10.38
CA LYS A 211 -9.67 15.78 10.27
C LYS A 211 -9.60 14.71 9.18
N CYS A 212 -9.11 15.09 8.00
CA CYS A 212 -8.95 14.17 6.87
C CYS A 212 -7.89 13.08 7.14
N ALA A 213 -6.81 13.42 7.85
CA ALA A 213 -5.78 12.46 8.27
C ALA A 213 -6.30 11.48 9.35
N LEU A 214 -7.24 11.88 10.21
CA LEU A 214 -7.89 10.94 11.14
C LEU A 214 -8.81 9.95 10.41
N ALA A 215 -9.43 10.36 9.31
CA ALA A 215 -10.16 9.44 8.42
C ALA A 215 -9.22 8.48 7.69
N ASP A 216 -8.02 8.94 7.32
CA ASP A 216 -6.96 8.09 6.77
C ASP A 216 -6.52 7.00 7.77
N TYR A 217 -6.24 7.42 9.01
CA TYR A 217 -5.94 6.51 10.12
C TYR A 217 -7.04 5.47 10.33
N ALA A 218 -8.32 5.89 10.32
CA ALA A 218 -9.45 4.98 10.42
C ALA A 218 -9.45 3.94 9.29
N SER A 219 -9.17 4.38 8.07
CA SER A 219 -9.10 3.54 6.87
C SER A 219 -7.97 2.51 6.99
N CYS A 220 -6.78 2.93 7.40
CA CYS A 220 -5.63 2.03 7.62
C CYS A 220 -5.95 0.95 8.66
N HIS A 221 -6.54 1.35 9.78
CA HIS A 221 -6.86 0.43 10.86
C HIS A 221 -8.00 -0.55 10.47
N LEU A 222 -8.99 -0.07 9.71
CA LEU A 222 -10.09 -0.88 9.17
C LEU A 222 -9.57 -1.91 8.16
N ALA A 223 -8.74 -1.48 7.20
CA ALA A 223 -8.13 -2.36 6.22
C ALA A 223 -7.32 -3.48 6.90
N THR A 224 -6.50 -3.12 7.89
CA THR A 224 -5.67 -4.08 8.65
C THR A 224 -6.55 -5.10 9.38
N ASP A 225 -7.58 -4.65 10.10
CA ASP A 225 -8.47 -5.56 10.82
C ASP A 225 -9.17 -6.56 9.88
N ILE A 226 -9.66 -6.09 8.72
CA ILE A 226 -10.33 -6.96 7.76
C ILE A 226 -9.33 -7.90 7.05
N ALA A 227 -8.12 -7.43 6.75
CA ALA A 227 -7.06 -8.27 6.19
C ALA A 227 -6.72 -9.42 7.14
N ASP A 228 -6.57 -9.14 8.43
CA ASP A 228 -6.30 -10.16 9.44
C ASP A 228 -7.46 -11.15 9.58
N ILE A 229 -8.71 -10.68 9.50
CA ILE A 229 -9.91 -11.54 9.54
C ILE A 229 -9.94 -12.50 8.34
N LEU A 230 -9.64 -12.01 7.14
CA LEU A 230 -9.75 -12.77 5.89
C LEU A 230 -8.52 -13.65 5.57
N PHE A 231 -7.34 -13.24 6.05
CA PHE A 231 -6.06 -13.85 5.65
C PHE A 231 -5.21 -14.32 6.84
N GLY A 232 -5.61 -14.02 8.07
CA GLY A 232 -4.93 -14.40 9.29
C GLY A 232 -4.08 -13.27 9.84
N THR A 233 -4.10 -13.09 11.17
CA THR A 233 -3.20 -12.15 11.84
C THR A 233 -1.74 -12.62 11.70
N PRO A 234 -0.81 -11.77 11.23
CA PRO A 234 0.59 -12.14 11.05
C PRO A 234 1.25 -12.66 12.35
N SER A 235 2.20 -13.60 12.21
CA SER A 235 3.03 -14.13 13.29
C SER A 235 4.49 -14.24 12.86
N PRO A 236 5.48 -14.26 13.77
CA PRO A 236 6.89 -14.11 13.42
C PRO A 236 7.37 -15.14 12.41
N ILE A 237 7.98 -14.66 11.33
CA ILE A 237 8.24 -15.48 10.15
C ILE A 237 9.59 -15.17 9.51
N LYS A 238 10.30 -16.22 9.08
CA LYS A 238 11.57 -16.12 8.33
C LYS A 238 11.31 -16.14 6.84
N THR A 239 11.98 -15.26 6.11
CA THR A 239 12.02 -15.22 4.64
C THR A 239 13.31 -14.53 4.17
N ARG A 240 13.37 -14.08 2.92
CA ARG A 240 14.49 -13.37 2.32
C ARG A 240 14.02 -12.09 1.62
N ALA A 241 14.95 -11.17 1.38
CA ALA A 241 14.69 -9.94 0.65
C ALA A 241 15.84 -9.59 -0.31
N ASN A 242 15.53 -8.74 -1.30
CA ASN A 242 16.36 -8.23 -2.38
C ASN A 242 16.38 -9.10 -3.66
N LEU A 243 16.90 -8.58 -4.78
CA LEU A 243 16.74 -9.13 -6.12
C LEU A 243 17.24 -10.57 -6.29
N GLY A 244 18.19 -11.01 -5.47
CA GLY A 244 18.69 -12.40 -5.44
C GLY A 244 17.66 -13.45 -5.00
N VAL A 245 16.43 -13.05 -4.65
CA VAL A 245 15.30 -13.97 -4.42
C VAL A 245 14.59 -14.41 -5.71
N LEU A 246 14.92 -13.78 -6.84
CA LEU A 246 14.48 -14.23 -8.16
C LEU A 246 15.20 -15.54 -8.55
N ASN A 247 14.55 -16.36 -9.39
CA ASN A 247 15.07 -17.65 -9.80
C ASN A 247 15.00 -17.82 -11.32
N GLU A 248 16.15 -17.95 -11.98
CA GLU A 248 16.25 -18.15 -13.42
C GLU A 248 15.57 -19.44 -13.92
N LYS A 249 15.42 -20.46 -13.07
CA LYS A 249 14.79 -21.76 -13.36
C LYS A 249 13.32 -21.84 -12.96
N ALA A 250 12.74 -20.75 -12.47
CA ALA A 250 11.32 -20.67 -12.10
C ALA A 250 10.60 -19.60 -12.93
N VAL A 251 9.26 -19.72 -12.97
CA VAL A 251 8.38 -18.64 -13.41
C VAL A 251 8.32 -17.59 -12.31
N ASN A 252 8.94 -16.43 -12.49
CA ASN A 252 8.97 -15.36 -11.48
C ASN A 252 7.74 -14.44 -11.63
N ILE A 253 6.88 -14.46 -10.61
CA ILE A 253 5.68 -13.62 -10.53
C ILE A 253 5.87 -12.58 -9.42
N ALA A 254 5.97 -11.31 -9.81
CA ALA A 254 6.06 -10.20 -8.87
C ALA A 254 4.66 -9.67 -8.52
N LEU A 255 4.28 -9.76 -7.24
CA LEU A 255 3.06 -9.17 -6.70
C LEU A 255 3.37 -7.74 -6.23
N HIS A 256 2.79 -6.76 -6.92
CA HIS A 256 3.08 -5.36 -6.71
C HIS A 256 1.80 -4.53 -6.56
N GLY A 257 1.86 -3.49 -5.72
CA GLY A 257 0.69 -2.68 -5.36
C GLY A 257 0.38 -2.83 -3.87
N HIS A 258 -0.90 -2.95 -3.47
CA HIS A 258 -1.33 -2.75 -2.09
C HIS A 258 -2.29 -3.78 -1.48
N ASN A 259 -3.25 -4.32 -2.23
CA ASN A 259 -4.40 -5.00 -1.66
C ASN A 259 -4.20 -6.53 -1.58
N PRO A 260 -4.28 -7.15 -0.39
CA PRO A 260 -4.14 -8.59 -0.24
C PRO A 260 -5.26 -9.41 -0.89
N LEU A 261 -6.41 -8.81 -1.22
CA LEU A 261 -7.50 -9.52 -1.92
C LEU A 261 -7.01 -10.21 -3.19
N LEU A 262 -6.13 -9.54 -3.96
CA LEU A 262 -5.55 -10.07 -5.18
C LEU A 262 -4.37 -10.99 -4.90
N SER A 263 -3.38 -10.50 -4.13
CA SER A 263 -2.10 -11.21 -3.96
C SER A 263 -2.27 -12.54 -3.25
N GLU A 264 -3.19 -12.64 -2.27
CA GLU A 264 -3.54 -13.89 -1.62
C GLU A 264 -3.99 -14.95 -2.64
N MET A 265 -4.85 -14.56 -3.59
CA MET A 265 -5.39 -15.49 -4.59
C MET A 265 -4.31 -15.94 -5.58
N VAL A 266 -3.40 -15.04 -5.96
CA VAL A 266 -2.28 -15.39 -6.83
C VAL A 266 -1.29 -16.31 -6.11
N VAL A 267 -1.01 -16.11 -4.81
CA VAL A 267 -0.23 -17.04 -4.00
C VAL A 267 -0.89 -18.42 -4.00
N ARG A 268 -2.19 -18.50 -3.65
CA ARG A 268 -2.92 -19.78 -3.65
C ARG A 268 -2.90 -20.48 -5.00
N ALA A 269 -3.18 -19.76 -6.09
CA ALA A 269 -3.13 -20.32 -7.44
C ALA A 269 -1.72 -20.80 -7.81
N SER A 270 -0.67 -20.09 -7.40
CA SER A 270 0.72 -20.49 -7.69
C SER A 270 1.15 -21.79 -7.00
N GLU A 271 0.45 -22.18 -5.93
CA GLU A 271 0.70 -23.42 -5.18
C GLU A 271 -0.11 -24.62 -5.73
N GLU A 272 -1.02 -24.39 -6.68
CA GLU A 272 -1.85 -25.46 -7.23
C GLU A 272 -1.00 -26.47 -8.03
N PRO A 273 -1.10 -27.78 -7.75
CA PRO A 273 -0.22 -28.78 -8.36
C PRO A 273 -0.27 -28.81 -9.90
N ASP A 274 -1.43 -28.53 -10.50
CA ASP A 274 -1.58 -28.51 -11.95
C ASP A 274 -0.89 -27.31 -12.60
N LEU A 275 -0.89 -26.14 -11.95
CA LEU A 275 -0.18 -24.95 -12.42
C LEU A 275 1.35 -25.09 -12.24
N ILE A 276 1.81 -25.68 -11.13
CA ILE A 276 3.22 -26.03 -10.94
C ILE A 276 3.69 -27.00 -12.03
N GLU A 277 2.90 -28.02 -12.33
CA GLU A 277 3.23 -28.99 -13.40
C GLU A 277 3.20 -28.33 -14.78
N LYS A 278 2.27 -27.41 -15.03
CA LYS A 278 2.22 -26.63 -16.27
C LYS A 278 3.47 -25.76 -16.43
N ALA A 279 3.94 -25.12 -15.35
CA ALA A 279 5.18 -24.35 -15.33
C ALA A 279 6.41 -25.24 -15.64
N ARG A 280 6.51 -26.42 -15.01
CA ARG A 280 7.58 -27.40 -15.28
C ARG A 280 7.58 -27.87 -16.73
N LYS A 281 6.41 -28.18 -17.30
CA LYS A 281 6.27 -28.52 -18.73
C LYS A 281 6.64 -27.38 -19.67
N ALA A 282 6.51 -26.14 -19.22
CA ALA A 282 6.97 -24.95 -19.96
C ALA A 282 8.48 -24.71 -19.84
N GLY A 283 9.21 -25.51 -19.06
CA GLY A 283 10.66 -25.45 -18.89
C GLY A 283 11.14 -24.88 -17.55
N ALA A 284 10.23 -24.43 -16.67
CA ALA A 284 10.57 -23.92 -15.35
C ALA A 284 10.81 -25.07 -14.36
N GLN A 285 12.05 -25.54 -14.27
CA GLN A 285 12.44 -26.70 -13.45
C GLN A 285 11.99 -26.57 -11.99
N ASP A 286 12.12 -25.35 -11.44
CA ASP A 286 11.80 -25.06 -10.04
C ASP A 286 10.33 -24.65 -9.83
N GLY A 287 9.50 -24.74 -10.88
CA GLY A 287 8.07 -24.41 -10.82
C GLY A 287 7.82 -22.90 -10.86
N ILE A 288 7.03 -22.40 -9.91
CA ILE A 288 6.61 -21.00 -9.83
C ILE A 288 7.26 -20.36 -8.60
N ASN A 289 7.85 -19.18 -8.80
CA ASN A 289 8.46 -18.37 -7.76
C ASN A 289 7.68 -17.05 -7.62
N VAL A 290 6.92 -16.90 -6.53
CA VAL A 290 6.22 -15.66 -6.23
C VAL A 290 7.10 -14.77 -5.37
N VAL A 291 7.20 -13.49 -5.72
CA VAL A 291 7.97 -12.48 -4.98
C VAL A 291 7.14 -11.22 -4.77
N GLY A 292 7.39 -10.47 -3.70
CA GLY A 292 6.67 -9.24 -3.37
C GLY A 292 7.42 -7.97 -3.74
N ILE A 293 6.68 -6.91 -4.10
CA ILE A 293 7.16 -5.53 -4.26
C ILE A 293 6.14 -4.54 -3.65
N CYS A 294 6.61 -3.61 -2.82
CA CYS A 294 5.74 -2.67 -2.07
C CYS A 294 4.74 -3.37 -1.13
N CYS A 295 3.61 -2.73 -0.85
CA CYS A 295 2.72 -3.09 0.25
C CYS A 295 2.06 -4.46 0.10
N THR A 296 1.52 -4.80 -1.07
CA THR A 296 0.93 -6.14 -1.28
C THR A 296 1.99 -7.25 -1.16
N GLY A 297 3.25 -6.94 -1.52
CA GLY A 297 4.40 -7.80 -1.25
C GLY A 297 4.64 -7.99 0.26
N ASN A 298 4.58 -6.91 1.05
CA ASN A 298 4.64 -7.00 2.50
C ASN A 298 3.49 -7.84 3.07
N GLU A 299 2.26 -7.71 2.56
CA GLU A 299 1.11 -8.48 3.05
C GLU A 299 1.34 -10.00 2.95
N VAL A 300 1.82 -10.47 1.79
CA VAL A 300 2.12 -11.90 1.59
C VAL A 300 3.44 -12.33 2.21
N MET A 301 4.40 -11.42 2.42
CA MET A 301 5.61 -11.69 3.22
C MET A 301 5.24 -11.98 4.67
N MET A 302 4.36 -11.14 5.25
CA MET A 302 3.93 -11.20 6.64
C MET A 302 3.08 -12.45 6.95
N ARG A 303 2.39 -13.02 5.95
CA ARG A 303 1.48 -14.17 6.13
C ARG A 303 1.99 -15.48 5.54
N HIS A 304 2.73 -15.44 4.43
CA HIS A 304 3.06 -16.63 3.62
C HIS A 304 4.55 -16.83 3.35
N ARG A 305 5.45 -16.06 3.99
CA ARG A 305 6.91 -16.15 3.77
C ARG A 305 7.36 -15.77 2.36
N ILE A 306 6.50 -15.16 1.56
CA ILE A 306 6.87 -14.71 0.22
C ILE A 306 8.04 -13.71 0.33
N PRO A 307 9.17 -13.93 -0.37
CA PRO A 307 10.30 -13.03 -0.29
C PRO A 307 10.02 -11.71 -1.01
N LEU A 308 10.65 -10.63 -0.54
CA LEU A 308 10.54 -9.32 -1.19
C LEU A 308 11.67 -9.13 -2.21
N ALA A 309 11.34 -8.92 -3.48
CA ALA A 309 12.35 -8.69 -4.51
C ALA A 309 12.97 -7.30 -4.41
N THR A 310 12.14 -6.26 -4.21
CA THR A 310 12.60 -4.87 -4.15
C THR A 310 11.50 -3.96 -3.57
N SER A 311 11.75 -2.65 -3.50
CA SER A 311 10.82 -1.68 -2.90
C SER A 311 10.70 -0.39 -3.69
N SER A 312 9.54 0.27 -3.55
CA SER A 312 9.31 1.69 -3.87
C SER A 312 10.01 2.18 -5.16
N VAL A 313 11.09 2.94 -5.05
CA VAL A 313 11.75 3.63 -6.16
C VAL A 313 12.47 2.67 -7.12
N SER A 314 12.92 1.50 -6.66
CA SER A 314 13.69 0.53 -7.47
C SER A 314 12.82 -0.58 -8.08
N GLN A 315 11.50 -0.40 -8.16
CA GLN A 315 10.60 -1.37 -8.78
C GLN A 315 10.96 -1.73 -10.24
N GLU A 316 11.53 -0.79 -11.00
CA GLU A 316 12.02 -1.04 -12.37
C GLU A 316 13.24 -1.96 -12.38
N ALA A 317 14.07 -1.95 -11.32
CA ALA A 317 15.26 -2.79 -11.21
C ALA A 317 14.91 -4.27 -11.22
N ALA A 318 13.76 -4.67 -10.66
CA ALA A 318 13.28 -6.05 -10.73
C ALA A 318 13.07 -6.51 -12.18
N LEU A 319 12.48 -5.67 -13.03
CA LEU A 319 12.29 -5.97 -14.46
C LEU A 319 13.63 -6.02 -15.18
N LEU A 320 14.54 -5.08 -14.88
CA LEU A 320 15.86 -5.00 -15.52
C LEU A 320 16.77 -6.20 -15.24
N THR A 321 16.42 -7.08 -14.30
CA THR A 321 17.05 -8.40 -14.18
C THR A 321 16.78 -9.30 -15.41
N GLY A 322 15.72 -9.03 -16.17
CA GLY A 322 15.26 -9.89 -17.26
C GLY A 322 14.69 -11.23 -16.80
N ALA A 323 14.45 -11.42 -15.49
CA ALA A 323 13.97 -12.68 -14.93
C ALA A 323 12.48 -12.64 -14.52
N VAL A 324 11.87 -11.46 -14.36
CA VAL A 324 10.45 -11.34 -13.99
C VAL A 324 9.57 -11.66 -15.21
N ASP A 325 8.70 -12.67 -15.13
CA ASP A 325 7.82 -13.04 -16.24
C ASP A 325 6.50 -12.32 -16.18
N ALA A 326 5.97 -12.10 -14.99
CA ALA A 326 4.78 -11.30 -14.78
C ALA A 326 4.96 -10.37 -13.60
N MET A 327 4.51 -9.13 -13.75
CA MET A 327 4.29 -8.21 -12.65
C MET A 327 2.79 -7.93 -12.57
N VAL A 328 2.18 -8.45 -11.51
CA VAL A 328 0.74 -8.37 -11.27
C VAL A 328 0.48 -7.19 -10.37
N VAL A 329 -0.34 -6.26 -10.84
CA VAL A 329 -0.60 -4.98 -10.17
C VAL A 329 -2.09 -4.75 -9.91
N ASP A 330 -2.40 -4.23 -8.72
CA ASP A 330 -3.71 -3.67 -8.39
C ASP A 330 -3.72 -2.14 -8.61
N TYR A 331 -3.24 -1.34 -7.67
CA TYR A 331 -3.21 0.12 -7.67
C TYR A 331 -2.14 0.66 -6.70
N GLN A 332 -1.90 1.98 -6.80
CA GLN A 332 -1.02 2.79 -5.92
C GLN A 332 0.48 2.41 -5.98
N CYS A 333 1.34 3.41 -6.02
CA CYS A 333 2.82 3.27 -6.04
C CYS A 333 3.41 2.44 -7.20
N VAL A 334 2.60 2.11 -8.22
CA VAL A 334 3.02 1.43 -9.45
C VAL A 334 3.45 2.48 -10.47
N MET A 335 4.73 2.47 -10.86
CA MET A 335 5.25 3.38 -11.86
C MET A 335 4.71 2.97 -13.24
N PRO A 336 4.04 3.87 -13.98
CA PRO A 336 3.54 3.53 -15.32
C PRO A 336 4.67 3.20 -16.31
N ALA A 337 5.90 3.66 -16.05
CA ALA A 337 7.09 3.34 -16.83
C ALA A 337 7.49 1.86 -16.80
N LEU A 338 6.94 1.05 -15.88
CA LEU A 338 7.10 -0.40 -15.86
C LEU A 338 6.65 -1.05 -17.18
N GLN A 339 5.64 -0.49 -17.84
CA GLN A 339 5.19 -0.99 -19.13
C GLN A 339 6.21 -0.71 -20.25
N SER A 340 6.83 0.46 -20.26
CA SER A 340 7.90 0.74 -21.23
C SER A 340 9.15 -0.11 -20.96
N ALA A 341 9.44 -0.44 -19.69
CA ALA A 341 10.51 -1.37 -19.35
C ALA A 341 10.20 -2.80 -19.85
N SER A 342 8.94 -3.22 -19.73
CA SER A 342 8.49 -4.56 -20.12
C SER A 342 8.59 -4.79 -21.64
N GLU A 343 8.36 -3.76 -22.46
CA GLU A 343 8.48 -3.79 -23.93
C GLU A 343 9.92 -4.06 -24.42
N CYS A 344 10.93 -3.79 -23.60
CA CYS A 344 12.33 -4.12 -23.89
C CYS A 344 12.68 -5.60 -23.61
N LEU A 345 11.78 -6.30 -22.90
CA LEU A 345 11.93 -7.63 -22.31
C LEU A 345 10.72 -8.51 -22.67
N HIS A 346 10.50 -9.59 -21.92
CA HIS A 346 9.36 -10.50 -22.09
C HIS A 346 8.30 -10.35 -20.99
N THR A 347 8.58 -9.55 -19.96
CA THR A 347 7.72 -9.40 -18.79
C THR A 347 6.31 -8.97 -19.19
N GLN A 348 5.30 -9.66 -18.67
CA GLN A 348 3.92 -9.28 -18.82
C GLN A 348 3.50 -8.39 -17.63
N ILE A 349 3.23 -7.11 -17.88
CA ILE A 349 2.52 -6.29 -16.89
C ILE A 349 1.03 -6.68 -16.94
N ILE A 350 0.47 -6.99 -15.78
CA ILE A 350 -0.92 -7.43 -15.64
C ILE A 350 -1.63 -6.51 -14.65
N THR A 351 -2.48 -5.61 -15.16
CA THR A 351 -3.37 -4.77 -14.34
C THR A 351 -4.65 -5.53 -14.03
N THR A 352 -5.22 -5.30 -12.85
CA THR A 352 -6.35 -6.10 -12.37
C THR A 352 -7.58 -5.31 -11.94
N MET A 353 -7.43 -4.01 -11.70
CA MET A 353 -8.51 -3.15 -11.19
C MET A 353 -9.03 -2.20 -12.27
N GLY A 354 -10.34 -2.13 -12.48
CA GLY A 354 -10.96 -1.23 -13.47
C GLY A 354 -10.56 0.25 -13.34
N ILE A 355 -10.28 0.70 -12.11
CA ILE A 355 -9.86 2.08 -11.80
C ILE A 355 -8.35 2.34 -11.97
N SER A 356 -7.55 1.32 -12.27
CA SER A 356 -6.09 1.44 -12.40
C SER A 356 -5.58 0.59 -13.56
N LYS A 357 -5.45 1.22 -14.74
CA LYS A 357 -4.96 0.58 -15.96
C LYS A 357 -3.70 1.30 -16.46
N ILE A 358 -2.86 0.55 -17.15
CA ILE A 358 -1.65 1.04 -17.80
C ILE A 358 -1.78 0.73 -19.29
N PRO A 359 -1.78 1.73 -20.19
CA PRO A 359 -1.82 1.49 -21.63
C PRO A 359 -0.71 0.53 -22.07
N GLY A 360 -1.05 -0.48 -22.86
CA GLY A 360 -0.10 -1.51 -23.32
C GLY A 360 0.00 -2.75 -22.42
N ALA A 361 -0.37 -2.64 -21.13
CA ALA A 361 -0.39 -3.78 -20.23
C ALA A 361 -1.57 -4.72 -20.52
N LEU A 362 -1.43 -6.01 -20.18
CA LEU A 362 -2.55 -6.93 -20.15
C LEU A 362 -3.48 -6.51 -19.01
N HIS A 363 -4.78 -6.58 -19.26
CA HIS A 363 -5.78 -6.35 -18.22
C HIS A 363 -6.59 -7.63 -17.98
N VAL A 364 -6.49 -8.16 -16.77
CA VAL A 364 -7.30 -9.28 -16.30
C VAL A 364 -8.16 -8.74 -15.17
N GLU A 365 -9.40 -8.35 -15.48
CA GLU A 365 -10.32 -7.81 -14.47
C GLU A 365 -10.49 -8.82 -13.33
N PHE A 366 -10.17 -8.38 -12.12
CA PHE A 366 -10.28 -9.18 -10.92
C PHE A 366 -11.61 -8.91 -10.24
N GLU A 367 -12.36 -9.98 -10.00
CA GLU A 367 -13.68 -9.95 -9.40
C GLU A 367 -13.71 -10.95 -8.25
N GLU A 368 -14.14 -10.53 -7.07
CA GLU A 368 -14.10 -11.36 -5.84
C GLU A 368 -14.96 -12.63 -5.97
N THR A 369 -15.99 -12.58 -6.82
CA THR A 369 -16.89 -13.69 -7.11
C THR A 369 -16.22 -14.83 -7.88
N HIS A 370 -15.10 -14.56 -8.56
CA HIS A 370 -14.34 -15.50 -9.39
C HIS A 370 -12.83 -15.39 -9.10
N ALA A 371 -12.46 -15.03 -7.87
CA ALA A 371 -11.13 -14.55 -7.54
C ALA A 371 -10.01 -15.56 -7.86
N LEU A 372 -10.18 -16.82 -7.47
CA LEU A 372 -9.20 -17.88 -7.73
C LEU A 372 -9.13 -18.21 -9.23
N GLN A 373 -10.25 -18.18 -9.94
CA GLN A 373 -10.26 -18.36 -11.40
C GLN A 373 -9.45 -17.27 -12.11
N ARG A 374 -9.62 -16.00 -11.70
CA ARG A 374 -8.83 -14.88 -12.24
C ARG A 374 -7.36 -15.01 -11.89
N ALA A 375 -7.04 -15.41 -10.66
CA ALA A 375 -5.66 -15.68 -10.25
C ALA A 375 -5.01 -16.80 -11.08
N ARG A 376 -5.73 -17.89 -11.38
CA ARG A 376 -5.25 -18.94 -12.30
C ARG A 376 -4.94 -18.37 -13.68
N GLN A 377 -5.82 -17.54 -14.26
CA GLN A 377 -5.57 -16.88 -15.55
C GLN A 377 -4.30 -16.02 -15.53
N ILE A 378 -4.05 -15.32 -14.41
CA ILE A 378 -2.83 -14.51 -14.20
C ILE A 378 -1.58 -15.40 -14.17
N VAL A 379 -1.59 -16.49 -13.40
CA VAL A 379 -0.47 -17.44 -13.32
C VAL A 379 -0.20 -18.09 -14.67
N GLU A 380 -1.25 -18.45 -15.41
CA GLU A 380 -1.11 -19.00 -16.76
C GLU A 380 -0.47 -17.99 -17.73
N ALA A 381 -0.86 -16.72 -17.67
CA ALA A 381 -0.23 -15.66 -18.47
C ALA A 381 1.26 -15.50 -18.13
N ALA A 382 1.64 -15.65 -16.85
CA ALA A 382 3.03 -15.63 -16.43
C ALA A 382 3.83 -16.83 -16.98
N ILE A 383 3.24 -18.03 -16.98
CA ILE A 383 3.84 -19.23 -17.58
C ILE A 383 4.06 -19.04 -19.09
N GLU A 384 3.11 -18.42 -19.80
CA GLU A 384 3.30 -18.12 -21.23
C GLU A 384 4.37 -17.04 -21.47
N ALA A 385 4.51 -16.06 -20.57
CA ALA A 385 5.59 -15.10 -20.63
C ALA A 385 6.97 -15.76 -20.41
N PHE A 386 7.08 -16.69 -19.45
CA PHE A 386 8.32 -17.45 -19.21
C PHE A 386 8.84 -18.16 -20.47
N LYS A 387 7.95 -18.76 -21.28
CA LYS A 387 8.35 -19.42 -22.54
C LYS A 387 9.00 -18.46 -23.56
N ARG A 388 8.74 -17.16 -23.44
CA ARG A 388 9.30 -16.09 -24.29
C ARG A 388 10.54 -15.44 -23.66
N ARG A 389 10.94 -15.86 -22.45
CA ARG A 389 12.10 -15.32 -21.74
C ARG A 389 13.36 -15.55 -22.56
N ASP A 390 14.05 -14.46 -22.86
CA ASP A 390 15.37 -14.51 -23.47
C ASP A 390 16.43 -14.70 -22.38
N MET A 391 16.95 -15.91 -22.26
CA MET A 391 17.98 -16.24 -21.26
C MET A 391 19.26 -15.41 -21.42
N ALA A 392 19.56 -14.89 -22.61
CA ALA A 392 20.72 -13.99 -22.81
C ALA A 392 20.51 -12.61 -22.15
N LYS A 393 19.25 -12.25 -21.84
CA LYS A 393 18.89 -11.04 -21.12
C LYS A 393 18.69 -11.26 -19.61
N VAL A 394 18.84 -12.47 -19.08
CA VAL A 394 18.77 -12.70 -17.63
C VAL A 394 20.08 -12.30 -16.97
N ASN A 395 20.01 -11.46 -15.94
CA ASN A 395 21.08 -11.14 -15.01
C ASN A 395 20.48 -10.79 -13.65
N ILE A 396 20.41 -11.76 -12.75
CA ILE A 396 19.92 -11.58 -11.39
C ILE A 396 21.13 -11.28 -10.50
N PRO A 397 21.19 -10.10 -9.84
CA PRO A 397 22.24 -9.83 -8.86
C PRO A 397 22.22 -10.87 -7.74
N ASP A 398 23.38 -11.47 -7.43
CA ASP A 398 23.53 -12.44 -6.33
C ASP A 398 23.63 -11.73 -4.97
N VAL A 399 22.59 -10.97 -4.65
CA VAL A 399 22.49 -10.16 -3.44
C VAL A 399 21.11 -10.34 -2.83
N SER A 400 21.09 -10.90 -1.64
CA SER A 400 19.89 -11.04 -0.81
C SER A 400 20.26 -11.17 0.66
N SER A 401 19.28 -10.87 1.53
CA SER A 401 19.43 -10.94 2.98
C SER A 401 18.33 -11.80 3.59
N ASP A 402 18.63 -12.48 4.69
CA ASP A 402 17.61 -13.06 5.54
C ASP A 402 16.75 -11.95 6.16
N ALA A 403 15.45 -12.19 6.26
CA ALA A 403 14.49 -11.26 6.82
C ALA A 403 13.59 -11.95 7.85
N MET A 404 13.32 -11.24 8.93
CA MET A 404 12.29 -11.59 9.91
C MET A 404 11.13 -10.60 9.77
N ALA A 405 9.93 -11.11 9.59
CA ALA A 405 8.70 -10.33 9.49
C ALA A 405 7.62 -10.95 10.39
N GLY A 406 6.36 -10.51 10.22
CA GLY A 406 5.22 -11.08 10.93
C GLY A 406 5.02 -10.58 12.36
N PHE A 407 5.62 -9.45 12.72
CA PHE A 407 5.49 -8.85 14.05
C PHE A 407 4.20 -8.02 14.17
N SER A 408 3.04 -8.68 14.15
CA SER A 408 1.76 -8.05 14.52
C SER A 408 1.78 -7.58 15.98
N VAL A 409 0.88 -6.68 16.36
CA VAL A 409 0.76 -6.26 17.77
C VAL A 409 0.42 -7.46 18.65
N GLU A 410 -0.43 -8.35 18.16
CA GLU A 410 -0.79 -9.61 18.80
C GLU A 410 0.44 -10.49 19.04
N ALA A 411 1.30 -10.67 18.03
CA ALA A 411 2.54 -11.44 18.14
C ALA A 411 3.55 -10.80 19.12
N LEU A 412 3.66 -9.47 19.11
CA LEU A 412 4.55 -8.75 20.04
C LEU A 412 4.07 -8.88 21.48
N VAL A 413 2.76 -8.75 21.72
CA VAL A 413 2.14 -8.93 23.03
C VAL A 413 2.31 -10.38 23.50
N GLU A 414 2.10 -11.36 22.62
CA GLU A 414 2.33 -12.78 22.94
C GLU A 414 3.80 -13.03 23.33
N ALA A 415 4.76 -12.50 22.57
CA ALA A 415 6.18 -12.63 22.89
C ALA A 415 6.54 -12.01 24.24
N LEU A 416 6.04 -10.80 24.53
CA LEU A 416 6.29 -10.16 25.82
C LEU A 416 5.55 -10.84 26.99
N SER A 417 4.43 -11.52 26.72
CA SER A 417 3.70 -12.28 27.74
C SER A 417 4.50 -13.45 28.33
N LEU A 418 5.54 -13.91 27.62
CA LEU A 418 6.50 -14.89 28.12
C LEU A 418 7.37 -14.33 29.27
N LEU A 419 7.56 -13.01 29.32
CA LEU A 419 8.29 -12.31 30.38
C LEU A 419 7.36 -11.91 31.53
N ASN A 420 6.13 -11.50 31.21
CA ASN A 420 5.11 -11.21 32.21
C ASN A 420 3.72 -11.54 31.66
N LYS A 421 3.12 -12.62 32.16
CA LYS A 421 1.82 -13.11 31.69
C LYS A 421 0.65 -12.22 32.12
N GLU A 422 0.74 -11.57 33.28
CA GLU A 422 -0.35 -10.76 33.85
C GLU A 422 -0.38 -9.35 33.24
N ASP A 423 0.79 -8.79 32.95
CA ASP A 423 0.94 -7.50 32.27
C ASP A 423 2.03 -7.60 31.18
N PRO A 424 1.68 -8.08 29.98
CA PRO A 424 2.64 -8.30 28.90
C PRO A 424 3.35 -7.04 28.42
N LEU A 425 2.80 -5.84 28.64
CA LEU A 425 3.46 -4.60 28.19
C LEU A 425 4.46 -4.07 29.22
N LYS A 426 4.30 -4.44 30.50
CA LYS A 426 5.19 -4.01 31.58
C LYS A 426 6.69 -4.26 31.32
N PRO A 427 7.13 -5.42 30.81
CA PRO A 427 8.55 -5.65 30.50
C PRO A 427 9.14 -4.60 29.55
N LEU A 428 8.40 -4.21 28.51
CA LEU A 428 8.84 -3.16 27.58
C LEU A 428 8.91 -1.80 28.29
N ILE A 429 7.87 -1.45 29.07
CA ILE A 429 7.79 -0.19 29.82
C ILE A 429 8.93 -0.09 30.85
N ASP A 430 9.23 -1.16 31.58
CA ASP A 430 10.30 -1.21 32.57
C ASP A 430 11.69 -1.05 31.92
N ASN A 431 11.89 -1.63 30.74
CA ASN A 431 13.12 -1.44 29.97
C ASN A 431 13.26 -0.02 29.41
N ILE A 432 12.14 0.65 29.11
CA ILE A 432 12.16 2.07 28.77
C ILE A 432 12.52 2.91 29.99
N ALA A 433 11.85 2.68 31.13
CA ALA A 433 12.06 3.43 32.35
C ALA A 433 13.48 3.28 32.92
N SER A 434 14.08 2.09 32.78
CA SER A 434 15.45 1.81 33.22
C SER A 434 16.54 2.29 32.25
N GLY A 435 16.17 2.70 31.02
CA GLY A 435 17.10 3.19 30.01
C GLY A 435 17.74 2.11 29.12
N ASN A 436 17.35 0.84 29.26
CA ASN A 436 17.76 -0.23 28.34
C ASN A 436 17.20 0.00 26.92
N ILE A 437 15.99 0.55 26.83
CA ILE A 437 15.35 0.96 25.58
C ILE A 437 15.13 2.47 25.68
N TYR A 438 15.73 3.27 24.80
CA TYR A 438 15.55 4.72 24.86
C TYR A 438 14.12 5.17 24.55
N GLY A 439 13.45 4.48 23.63
CA GLY A 439 12.11 4.76 23.16
C GLY A 439 11.78 3.94 21.92
N VAL A 440 10.70 4.29 21.23
CA VAL A 440 10.23 3.60 20.02
C VAL A 440 10.28 4.55 18.83
N CYS A 441 10.83 4.09 17.71
CA CYS A 441 10.83 4.79 16.43
C CYS A 441 10.14 3.93 15.37
N LEU A 442 9.12 4.47 14.71
CA LEU A 442 8.46 3.83 13.57
C LEU A 442 9.05 4.39 12.27
N PHE A 443 9.77 3.56 11.52
CA PHE A 443 10.12 3.87 10.14
C PHE A 443 8.94 3.51 9.22
N ALA A 444 8.44 4.51 8.48
CA ALA A 444 7.32 4.37 7.57
C ALA A 444 7.51 5.24 6.34
N GLY A 445 6.74 4.96 5.29
CA GLY A 445 6.70 5.76 4.07
C GLY A 445 7.49 5.15 2.91
N CYS A 446 7.85 6.01 1.96
CA CYS A 446 8.42 5.63 0.68
C CYS A 446 9.91 5.96 0.61
N ASN A 447 10.62 5.36 -0.35
CA ASN A 447 11.82 5.99 -0.89
C ASN A 447 11.43 7.20 -1.76
N THR A 448 12.36 8.13 -1.96
CA THR A 448 12.21 9.23 -2.91
C THR A 448 13.45 9.32 -3.76
N VAL A 449 13.30 9.53 -5.06
CA VAL A 449 14.44 9.65 -5.99
C VAL A 449 15.35 10.85 -5.68
N LYS A 450 14.88 11.81 -4.86
CA LYS A 450 15.68 12.96 -4.39
C LYS A 450 16.76 12.58 -3.37
N VAL A 451 16.65 11.41 -2.74
CA VAL A 451 17.59 10.91 -1.73
C VAL A 451 18.14 9.58 -2.25
N PRO A 452 19.46 9.33 -2.19
CA PRO A 452 19.99 8.01 -2.51
C PRO A 452 19.23 6.94 -1.74
N GLN A 453 18.68 5.98 -2.48
CA GLN A 453 17.81 4.94 -1.90
C GLN A 453 18.51 4.16 -0.79
#